data_AF-A0A916WP84-F1
#
_entry.id   AF-A0A916WP84-F1
#
_cell.length_a   1.000
_cell.length_b   1.000
_cell.length_c   1.000
_cell.angle_alpha   90.00
_cell.angle_beta   90.00
_cell.angle_gamma   90.00
#
_symmetry.space_group_name_H-M   'P 1'
#
loop_
_entity.id
_entity.type
_entity.pdbx_description
1 polymer ?
#
loop_
_entity_poly.entity_id
_entity_poly.type
_entity_poly.pdbx_seq_one_letter_code
_entity_poly.pdbx_strand_id
1 'polypeptide(L)'
;MNFLPRMERIVQLHRDRVNALAAALLAALVLLVITDVAGTMSWYGLAATLVAGVVLLGNSDSFSGLLLLAAMILQWLTSGMDAGSWWVIPAAWLLLVAHVAVALVASGPDQAPIPRAILAVWVPRTILVGLATTLVAGLTLLIEPTNNEIMPYGATAALLALIVAILVMIRLTGGEDKETPGTDR
;
A
#
# COMPACT_ATOMS: atom_id res chain seq x y z
N MET A 1 -3.79 17.13 29.17
CA MET A 1 -2.68 16.53 28.39
C MET A 1 -2.13 17.59 27.46
N ASN A 2 -0.87 17.98 27.60
CA ASN A 2 -0.26 19.01 26.75
C ASN A 2 0.01 18.39 25.36
N PHE A 3 -0.64 18.91 24.32
CA PHE A 3 -0.44 18.50 22.93
C PHE A 3 0.88 19.02 22.33
N LEU A 4 1.46 20.07 22.94
CA LEU A 4 2.65 20.77 22.45
C LEU A 4 3.90 19.88 22.28
N PRO A 5 4.27 18.97 23.19
CA PRO A 5 5.46 18.13 23.04
C PRO A 5 5.38 17.15 21.86
N ARG A 6 4.16 16.83 21.39
CA ARG A 6 3.96 15.87 20.28
C ARG A 6 4.23 16.48 18.91
N MET A 7 3.99 17.78 18.75
CA MET A 7 4.24 18.46 17.47
C MET A 7 5.74 18.61 17.19
N GLU A 8 6.57 18.78 18.22
CA GLU A 8 8.04 18.85 18.07
C GLU A 8 8.61 17.58 17.44
N ARG A 9 8.04 16.41 17.76
CA ARG A 9 8.49 15.14 17.18
C ARG A 9 8.27 15.05 15.68
N ILE A 10 7.16 15.59 15.16
CA ILE A 10 6.86 15.62 13.72
C ILE A 10 7.88 16.50 12.99
N VAL A 11 8.24 17.64 13.59
CA VAL A 11 9.24 18.56 13.01
C VAL A 11 10.61 17.91 12.93
N GLN A 12 10.92 16.97 13.83
CA GLN A 12 12.18 16.25 13.82
C GLN A 12 12.17 15.02 12.89
N LEU A 13 11.04 14.62 12.29
CA LEU A 13 11.04 13.45 11.41
C LEU A 13 11.85 13.71 10.14
N HIS A 14 12.67 12.72 9.74
CA HIS A 14 13.37 12.79 8.47
C HIS A 14 12.37 12.85 7.29
N ARG A 15 12.67 13.63 6.26
CA ARG A 15 11.81 13.88 5.10
C ARG A 15 11.26 12.60 4.46
N ASP A 16 12.09 11.57 4.32
CA ASP A 16 11.68 10.29 3.72
C ASP A 16 10.56 9.59 4.51
N ARG A 17 10.58 9.69 5.84
CA ARG A 17 9.55 9.13 6.71
C ARG A 17 8.28 9.95 6.66
N VAL A 18 8.40 11.28 6.59
CA VAL A 18 7.26 12.18 6.36
C VAL A 18 6.57 11.84 5.03
N ASN A 19 7.35 11.63 3.97
CA ASN A 19 6.81 11.23 2.67
C ASN A 19 6.10 9.85 2.72
N ALA A 20 6.66 8.89 3.46
CA ALA A 20 6.02 7.58 3.65
C ALA A 20 4.71 7.71 4.44
N LEU A 21 4.69 8.46 5.56
CA LEU A 21 3.45 8.73 6.30
C LEU A 21 2.41 9.45 5.43
N ALA A 22 2.83 10.43 4.63
CA ALA A 22 1.96 11.12 3.69
C ALA A 22 1.38 10.16 2.63
N ALA A 23 2.18 9.22 2.12
CA ALA A 23 1.71 8.19 1.20
C ALA A 23 0.68 7.26 1.85
N ALA A 24 0.87 6.86 3.11
CA ALA A 24 -0.09 6.05 3.85
C ALA A 24 -1.44 6.78 4.07
N LEU A 25 -1.38 8.06 4.48
CA LEU A 25 -2.57 8.89 4.66
C LEU A 25 -3.29 9.16 3.33
N LEU A 26 -2.54 9.45 2.26
CA LEU A 26 -3.12 9.62 0.94
C LEU A 26 -3.81 8.34 0.46
N ALA A 27 -3.19 7.17 0.70
CA ALA A 27 -3.79 5.89 0.35
C ALA A 27 -5.12 5.65 1.10
N ALA A 28 -5.17 6.00 2.40
CA ALA A 28 -6.40 5.94 3.19
C ALA A 28 -7.49 6.88 2.65
N LEU A 29 -7.15 8.11 2.30
CA LEU A 29 -8.09 9.09 1.73
C LEU A 29 -8.62 8.65 0.36
N VAL A 30 -7.75 8.14 -0.51
CA VAL A 30 -8.17 7.63 -1.82
C VAL A 30 -9.05 6.38 -1.65
N LEU A 31 -8.78 5.53 -0.66
CA LEU A 31 -9.64 4.38 -0.36
C LEU A 31 -11.04 4.84 0.05
N LEU A 32 -11.17 5.89 0.86
CA LEU A 32 -12.48 6.47 1.20
C LEU A 32 -13.25 6.88 -0.07
N VAL A 33 -12.59 7.58 -1.00
CA VAL A 33 -13.19 7.99 -2.28
C VAL A 33 -13.61 6.76 -3.10
N ILE A 34 -12.76 5.72 -3.20
CA ILE A 34 -13.10 4.50 -3.94
C ILE A 34 -14.32 3.81 -3.30
N THR A 35 -14.37 3.71 -1.97
CA THR A 35 -15.50 3.08 -1.28
C THR A 35 -16.81 3.85 -1.42
N ASP A 36 -16.74 5.18 -1.59
CA ASP A 36 -17.91 6.03 -1.85
C ASP A 36 -18.40 5.89 -3.30
N VAL A 37 -17.48 5.81 -4.27
CA VAL A 37 -17.83 5.66 -5.68
C VAL A 37 -18.34 4.25 -6.02
N ALA A 38 -17.73 3.21 -5.43
CA ALA A 38 -17.99 1.81 -5.76
C ALA A 38 -19.04 1.14 -4.87
N GLY A 39 -19.50 1.81 -3.82
CA GLY A 39 -20.38 1.24 -2.82
C GLY A 39 -21.11 2.33 -2.04
N THR A 40 -21.28 2.12 -0.74
CA THR A 40 -21.84 3.09 0.21
C THR A 40 -20.83 3.33 1.32
N MET A 41 -20.33 4.57 1.42
CA MET A 41 -19.38 4.91 2.47
C MET A 41 -20.00 4.71 3.87
N SER A 42 -19.41 3.80 4.64
CA SER A 42 -19.78 3.58 6.04
C SER A 42 -19.37 4.77 6.91
N TRP A 43 -20.31 5.33 7.68
CA TRP A 43 -20.01 6.45 8.58
C TRP A 43 -19.02 6.06 9.68
N TYR A 44 -19.09 4.83 10.18
CA TYR A 44 -18.21 4.34 11.24
C TYR A 44 -16.82 3.99 10.69
N GLY A 45 -16.73 3.48 9.46
CA GLY A 45 -15.46 3.28 8.79
C GLY A 45 -14.77 4.62 8.47
N LEU A 46 -15.51 5.61 7.97
CA LEU A 46 -15.02 6.98 7.79
C LEU A 46 -14.49 7.56 9.11
N ALA A 47 -15.30 7.50 10.17
CA ALA A 47 -14.91 8.00 11.49
C ALA A 47 -13.64 7.29 12.00
N ALA A 48 -13.56 5.97 11.86
CA ALA A 48 -12.38 5.20 12.25
C ALA A 48 -11.14 5.61 11.44
N THR A 49 -11.25 5.78 10.11
CA THR A 49 -10.13 6.20 9.26
C THR A 49 -9.66 7.62 9.61
N LEU A 50 -10.57 8.56 9.86
CA LEU A 50 -10.23 9.92 10.26
C LEU A 50 -9.56 9.96 11.63
N VAL A 51 -10.12 9.26 12.62
CA VAL A 51 -9.54 9.17 13.96
C VAL A 51 -8.15 8.52 13.89
N ALA A 52 -8.00 7.43 13.13
CA ALA A 52 -6.72 6.77 12.97
C ALA A 52 -5.68 7.65 12.25
N GLY A 53 -6.10 8.42 11.24
CA GLY A 53 -5.25 9.41 10.59
C GLY A 53 -4.76 10.50 11.55
N VAL A 54 -5.66 11.03 12.40
CA VAL A 54 -5.29 12.00 13.45
C VAL A 54 -4.35 11.37 14.49
N VAL A 55 -4.61 10.13 14.90
CA VAL A 55 -3.76 9.40 15.85
C VAL A 55 -2.36 9.16 15.26
N LEU A 56 -2.25 8.80 13.98
CA LEU A 56 -0.98 8.62 13.27
C LEU A 56 -0.21 9.94 13.11
N LEU A 57 -0.90 11.04 12.82
CA LEU A 57 -0.27 12.36 12.79
C LEU A 57 0.22 12.77 14.18
N GLY A 58 -0.53 12.45 15.24
CA GLY A 58 -0.15 12.78 16.61
C GLY A 58 0.88 11.84 17.24
N ASN A 59 0.99 10.61 16.75
CA ASN A 59 1.92 9.58 17.21
C ASN A 59 2.44 8.82 15.99
N SER A 60 3.72 8.92 15.68
CA SER A 60 4.33 8.26 14.52
C SER A 60 4.86 6.85 14.84
N ASP A 61 4.21 6.13 15.76
CA ASP A 61 4.64 4.81 16.21
C ASP A 61 4.03 3.67 15.38
N SER A 62 4.56 2.45 15.54
CA SER A 62 4.04 1.28 14.80
C SER A 62 2.58 0.97 15.14
N PHE A 63 2.15 1.26 16.37
CA PHE A 63 0.78 0.99 16.83
C PHE A 63 -0.24 1.86 16.10
N SER A 64 -0.01 3.17 16.00
CA SER A 64 -0.86 4.09 15.24
C SER A 64 -0.92 3.74 13.75
N GLY A 65 0.20 3.29 13.17
CA GLY A 65 0.23 2.78 11.79
C GLY A 65 -0.66 1.54 11.60
N LEU A 66 -0.61 0.59 12.54
CA LEU A 66 -1.51 -0.57 12.54
C LEU A 66 -2.98 -0.18 12.74
N LEU A 67 -3.25 0.83 13.58
CA LEU A 67 -4.59 1.37 13.79
C LEU A 67 -5.16 1.96 12.47
N LEU A 68 -4.35 2.69 11.69
CA LEU A 68 -4.75 3.17 10.37
C LEU A 68 -5.08 2.01 9.42
N LEU A 69 -4.24 0.98 9.37
CA LEU A 69 -4.49 -0.20 8.54
C LEU A 69 -5.77 -0.93 8.94
N ALA A 70 -6.01 -1.12 10.24
CA ALA A 70 -7.23 -1.72 10.75
C ALA A 70 -8.47 -0.89 10.37
N ALA A 71 -8.36 0.44 10.46
CA ALA A 71 -9.44 1.34 10.05
C ALA A 71 -9.71 1.30 8.53
N MET A 72 -8.67 1.22 7.70
CA MET A 72 -8.82 1.05 6.24
C MET A 72 -9.48 -0.29 5.89
N ILE A 73 -9.09 -1.38 6.55
CA ILE A 73 -9.71 -2.70 6.38
C ILE A 73 -11.19 -2.66 6.81
N LEU A 74 -11.48 -2.08 7.98
CA LEU A 74 -12.86 -1.91 8.45
C LEU A 74 -13.70 -1.10 7.45
N GLN A 75 -13.16 0.02 6.95
CA GLN A 75 -13.80 0.84 5.94
C GLN A 75 -14.12 0.02 4.68
N TRP A 76 -13.16 -0.77 4.19
CA TRP A 76 -13.40 -1.61 3.02
C TRP A 76 -14.48 -2.67 3.29
N LEU A 77 -14.37 -3.43 4.38
CA LEU A 77 -15.33 -4.49 4.74
C LEU A 77 -16.76 -3.98 4.90
N THR A 78 -16.91 -2.70 5.22
CA THR A 78 -18.21 -2.09 5.54
C THR A 78 -18.71 -1.13 4.49
N SER A 79 -17.96 -0.97 3.39
CA SER A 79 -18.31 -0.10 2.27
C SER A 79 -19.48 -0.63 1.42
N GLY A 80 -19.92 -1.87 1.61
CA GLY A 80 -20.91 -2.48 0.72
C GLY A 80 -20.43 -2.63 -0.73
N MET A 81 -19.13 -2.40 -0.99
CA MET A 81 -18.51 -2.64 -2.29
C MET A 81 -18.64 -4.12 -2.63
N ASP A 82 -19.17 -4.41 -3.81
CA ASP A 82 -19.31 -5.78 -4.29
C ASP A 82 -17.94 -6.45 -4.45
N ALA A 83 -17.82 -7.69 -3.99
CA ALA A 83 -16.57 -8.45 -4.06
C ALA A 83 -16.19 -8.80 -5.51
N GLY A 84 -17.19 -8.90 -6.41
CA GLY A 84 -17.00 -9.04 -7.85
C GLY A 84 -16.70 -7.72 -8.56
N SER A 85 -16.55 -6.60 -7.84
CA SER A 85 -16.29 -5.30 -8.47
C SER A 85 -14.81 -5.16 -8.85
N TRP A 86 -14.53 -4.56 -10.02
CA TRP A 86 -13.15 -4.25 -10.42
C TRP A 86 -12.46 -3.26 -9.45
N TRP A 87 -13.23 -2.49 -8.67
CA TRP A 87 -12.75 -1.57 -7.64
C TRP A 87 -12.02 -2.25 -6.47
N VAL A 88 -12.20 -3.56 -6.29
CA VAL A 88 -11.47 -4.37 -5.30
C VAL A 88 -9.95 -4.34 -5.57
N ILE A 89 -9.54 -4.28 -6.84
CA ILE A 89 -8.12 -4.24 -7.23
C ILE A 89 -7.45 -2.96 -6.72
N PRO A 90 -7.87 -1.74 -7.10
CA PRO A 90 -7.23 -0.53 -6.59
C PRO A 90 -7.39 -0.40 -5.06
N ALA A 91 -8.47 -0.87 -4.46
CA ALA A 91 -8.61 -0.90 -3.00
C ALA A 91 -7.52 -1.75 -2.32
N ALA A 92 -7.25 -2.95 -2.84
CA ALA A 92 -6.17 -3.82 -2.36
C ALA A 92 -4.79 -3.17 -2.49
N TRP A 93 -4.53 -2.48 -3.62
CA TRP A 93 -3.28 -1.75 -3.83
C TRP A 93 -3.08 -0.63 -2.82
N LEU A 94 -4.13 0.14 -2.49
CA LEU A 94 -4.04 1.21 -1.50
C LEU A 94 -3.71 0.68 -0.11
N LEU A 95 -4.30 -0.45 0.28
CA LEU A 95 -3.94 -1.14 1.52
C LEU A 95 -2.50 -1.63 1.52
N LEU A 96 -2.03 -2.20 0.42
CA LEU A 96 -0.64 -2.63 0.28
C LEU A 96 0.34 -1.45 0.38
N VAL A 97 0.03 -0.33 -0.28
CA VAL A 97 0.82 0.91 -0.19
C VAL A 97 0.86 1.44 1.23
N ALA A 98 -0.30 1.55 1.90
CA ALA A 98 -0.36 1.98 3.29
C ALA A 98 0.43 1.04 4.21
N HIS A 99 0.32 -0.28 4.01
CA HIS A 99 1.04 -1.27 4.82
C HIS A 99 2.55 -1.12 4.69
N VAL A 100 3.04 -1.00 3.46
CA VAL A 100 4.47 -0.86 3.17
C VAL A 100 4.99 0.48 3.68
N ALA A 101 4.24 1.57 3.50
CA ALA A 101 4.60 2.88 4.01
C ALA A 101 4.71 2.89 5.54
N VAL A 102 3.73 2.30 6.25
CA VAL A 102 3.77 2.13 7.70
C VAL A 102 4.95 1.26 8.14
N ALA A 103 5.20 0.15 7.46
CA ALA A 103 6.32 -0.74 7.77
C ALA A 103 7.69 -0.06 7.58
N LEU A 104 7.84 0.77 6.54
CA LEU A 104 9.06 1.55 6.29
C LEU A 104 9.28 2.62 7.36
N VAL A 105 8.22 3.26 7.84
CA VAL A 105 8.31 4.21 8.96
C VAL A 105 8.66 3.49 10.27
N ALA A 106 8.22 2.24 10.45
CA ALA A 106 8.53 1.44 11.63
C ALA A 106 9.96 0.86 11.63
N SER A 107 10.68 0.84 10.51
CA SER A 107 11.93 0.06 10.35
C SER A 107 13.20 0.71 10.93
N GLY A 108 13.10 1.78 11.72
CA GLY A 108 14.26 2.39 12.35
C GLY A 108 13.95 3.70 13.10
N PRO A 109 14.97 4.38 13.64
CA PRO A 109 14.79 5.62 14.42
C PRO A 109 14.20 6.77 13.60
N ASP A 110 13.32 7.57 14.20
CA ASP A 110 12.59 8.68 13.53
C ASP A 110 13.48 9.72 12.82
N GLN A 111 14.69 9.92 13.34
CA GLN A 111 15.68 10.89 12.82
C GLN A 111 16.49 10.35 11.63
N ALA A 112 16.51 9.04 11.44
CA ALA A 112 17.37 8.41 10.45
C ALA A 112 16.66 8.30 9.09
N PRO A 113 17.36 8.56 7.97
CA PRO A 113 16.83 8.29 6.63
C PRO A 113 16.51 6.81 6.45
N ILE A 114 15.58 6.51 5.54
CA ILE A 114 15.28 5.12 5.19
C ILE A 114 16.44 4.59 4.32
N PRO A 115 17.13 3.51 4.72
CA PRO A 115 18.26 2.99 3.94
C PRO A 115 17.82 2.63 2.51
N ARG A 116 18.52 3.18 1.51
CA ARG A 116 18.21 2.92 0.09
C ARG A 116 18.28 1.43 -0.27
N ALA A 117 19.15 0.68 0.39
CA ALA A 117 19.24 -0.78 0.24
C ALA A 117 17.93 -1.49 0.62
N ILE A 118 17.25 -1.03 1.69
CA ILE A 118 15.95 -1.58 2.08
C ILE A 118 14.91 -1.27 1.00
N LEU A 119 14.85 -0.02 0.53
CA LEU A 119 13.93 0.39 -0.54
C LEU A 119 14.16 -0.39 -1.84
N ALA A 120 15.43 -0.59 -2.22
CA ALA A 120 15.81 -1.33 -3.43
C ALA A 120 15.33 -2.79 -3.41
N VAL A 121 15.22 -3.40 -2.22
CA VAL A 121 14.71 -4.77 -2.05
C VAL A 121 13.19 -4.79 -1.85
N TRP A 122 12.65 -3.84 -1.09
CA TRP A 122 11.24 -3.83 -0.73
C TRP A 122 10.33 -3.39 -1.88
N VAL A 123 10.67 -2.32 -2.60
CA VAL A 123 9.87 -1.82 -3.72
C VAL A 123 9.55 -2.91 -4.74
N PRO A 124 10.52 -3.67 -5.28
CA PRO A 124 10.21 -4.72 -6.24
C PRO A 124 9.40 -5.87 -5.64
N ARG A 125 9.62 -6.23 -4.37
CA ARG A 125 8.82 -7.24 -3.67
C ARG A 125 7.36 -6.80 -3.51
N THR A 126 7.14 -5.56 -3.10
CA THR A 126 5.81 -4.96 -3.00
C THR A 126 5.11 -4.92 -4.35
N ILE A 127 5.82 -4.51 -5.41
CA ILE A 127 5.28 -4.52 -6.78
C ILE A 127 4.88 -5.94 -7.17
N LEU A 128 5.75 -6.93 -6.94
CA LEU A 128 5.45 -8.33 -7.27
C LEU A 128 4.21 -8.84 -6.52
N VAL A 129 4.08 -8.52 -5.23
CA VAL A 129 2.88 -8.86 -4.44
C VAL A 129 1.64 -8.21 -5.03
N GLY A 130 1.67 -6.90 -5.32
CA GLY A 130 0.52 -6.20 -5.91
C GLY A 130 0.12 -6.76 -7.28
N LEU A 131 1.10 -7.14 -8.11
CA LEU A 131 0.84 -7.76 -9.41
C LEU A 131 0.27 -9.17 -9.28
N ALA A 132 0.78 -9.98 -8.34
CA ALA A 132 0.20 -11.28 -8.02
C ALA A 132 -1.25 -11.14 -7.53
N THR A 133 -1.53 -10.18 -6.64
CA THR A 133 -2.88 -9.86 -6.19
C THR A 133 -3.78 -9.44 -7.35
N THR A 134 -3.27 -8.60 -8.26
CA THR A 134 -4.02 -8.16 -9.46
C THR A 134 -4.32 -9.32 -10.40
N LEU A 135 -3.36 -10.22 -10.61
CA LEU A 135 -3.55 -11.42 -11.43
C LEU A 135 -4.62 -12.33 -10.82
N VAL A 136 -4.52 -12.64 -9.53
CA VAL A 136 -5.50 -13.48 -8.84
C VAL A 136 -6.89 -12.84 -8.90
N ALA A 137 -7.01 -11.56 -8.56
CA ALA A 137 -8.28 -10.84 -8.62
C ALA A 137 -8.85 -10.81 -10.05
N GLY A 138 -8.04 -10.50 -11.06
CA GLY A 138 -8.46 -10.49 -12.45
C GLY A 138 -8.93 -11.86 -12.95
N LEU A 139 -8.27 -12.95 -12.54
CA LEU A 139 -8.72 -14.31 -12.83
C LEU A 139 -10.03 -14.65 -12.13
N THR A 140 -10.20 -14.26 -10.86
CA THR A 140 -11.47 -14.43 -10.14
C THR A 140 -12.61 -13.70 -10.84
N LEU A 141 -12.38 -12.44 -11.25
CA LEU A 141 -13.37 -11.64 -11.99
C LEU A 141 -13.77 -12.24 -13.35
N LEU A 142 -12.87 -12.99 -14.00
CA LEU A 142 -13.16 -13.67 -15.26
C LEU A 142 -14.03 -14.92 -15.09
N ILE A 143 -13.98 -15.55 -13.93
CA ILE A 143 -14.77 -16.75 -13.62
C ILE A 143 -16.18 -16.37 -13.17
N GLU A 144 -16.36 -15.16 -12.62
CA GLU A 144 -17.62 -14.68 -12.08
C GLU A 144 -18.68 -14.46 -13.20
N PRO A 145 -19.73 -15.28 -13.29
CA PRO A 145 -20.67 -15.26 -14.41
C PRO A 145 -21.56 -14.00 -14.47
N THR A 146 -21.61 -13.25 -13.38
CA THR A 146 -22.32 -11.97 -13.24
C THR A 146 -21.62 -10.81 -13.94
N ASN A 147 -20.36 -10.96 -14.36
CA ASN A 147 -19.49 -9.87 -14.82
C ASN A 147 -19.24 -9.81 -16.34
N ASN A 148 -20.19 -10.28 -17.16
CA ASN A 148 -20.05 -10.32 -18.62
C ASN A 148 -19.74 -8.94 -19.25
N GLU A 149 -20.14 -7.83 -18.63
CA GLU A 149 -19.83 -6.47 -19.12
C GLU A 149 -18.42 -5.98 -18.73
N ILE A 150 -17.80 -6.55 -17.69
CA ILE A 150 -16.50 -6.13 -17.13
C ILE A 150 -15.34 -7.02 -17.59
N MET A 151 -15.68 -8.15 -18.23
CA MET A 151 -14.77 -9.14 -18.81
C MET A 151 -13.53 -8.56 -19.56
N PRO A 152 -13.63 -7.51 -20.40
CA PRO A 152 -12.45 -6.96 -21.09
C PRO A 152 -11.47 -6.25 -20.14
N TYR A 153 -11.96 -5.64 -19.05
CA TYR A 153 -11.12 -4.89 -18.11
C TYR A 153 -10.37 -5.82 -17.15
N GLY A 154 -11.02 -6.90 -16.69
CA GLY A 154 -10.39 -7.90 -15.83
C GLY A 154 -9.25 -8.66 -16.52
N ALA A 155 -9.48 -9.11 -17.77
CA ALA A 155 -8.47 -9.79 -18.57
C ALA A 155 -7.26 -8.89 -18.90
N THR A 156 -7.50 -7.63 -19.28
CA THR A 156 -6.42 -6.69 -19.62
C THR A 156 -5.59 -6.32 -18.39
N ALA A 157 -6.22 -6.09 -17.24
CA ALA A 157 -5.52 -5.84 -15.98
C ALA A 157 -4.66 -7.04 -15.55
N ALA A 158 -5.19 -8.27 -15.64
CA ALA A 158 -4.46 -9.49 -15.32
C ALA A 158 -3.25 -9.73 -16.24
N LEU A 159 -3.42 -9.53 -17.55
CA LEU A 159 -2.35 -9.66 -18.54
C LEU A 159 -1.26 -8.61 -18.33
N LEU A 160 -1.63 -7.34 -18.13
CA LEU A 160 -0.67 -6.29 -17.82
C LEU A 160 0.09 -6.58 -16.53
N ALA A 161 -0.61 -7.05 -15.49
CA ALA A 161 0.01 -7.41 -14.23
C ALA A 161 1.04 -8.53 -14.40
N LEU A 162 0.71 -9.56 -15.18
CA LEU A 162 1.59 -10.68 -15.49
C LEU A 162 2.85 -10.22 -16.25
N ILE A 163 2.68 -9.38 -17.29
CA ILE A 163 3.79 -8.85 -18.09
C ILE A 163 4.75 -8.05 -17.20
N VAL A 164 4.22 -7.13 -16.38
CA VAL A 164 5.05 -6.33 -15.48
C VAL A 164 5.74 -7.22 -14.44
N ALA A 165 5.08 -8.25 -13.92
CA ALA A 165 5.66 -9.15 -12.93
C ALA A 165 6.85 -9.93 -13.50
N ILE A 166 6.71 -10.43 -14.74
CA ILE A 166 7.79 -11.10 -15.48
C ILE A 166 8.95 -10.13 -15.70
N LEU A 167 8.70 -8.90 -16.14
CA LEU A 167 9.75 -7.90 -16.37
C LEU A 167 10.49 -7.52 -15.07
N VAL A 168 9.76 -7.38 -13.97
CA VAL A 168 10.36 -7.13 -12.64
C VAL A 168 11.19 -8.33 -12.21
N MET A 169 10.69 -9.57 -12.36
CA MET A 169 11.43 -10.77 -12.01
C MET A 169 12.73 -10.88 -12.80
N ILE A 170 12.69 -10.70 -14.13
CA ILE A 170 13.89 -10.73 -15.00
C ILE A 170 14.92 -9.69 -14.55
N ARG A 171 14.47 -8.48 -14.19
CA ARG A 171 15.36 -7.42 -13.72
C ARG A 171 16.02 -7.75 -12.38
N LEU A 172 15.31 -8.44 -11.49
CA LEU A 172 15.84 -8.86 -10.19
C LEU A 172 16.85 -10.00 -10.34
N THR A 173 16.59 -10.98 -11.21
CA THR A 173 17.47 -12.14 -11.40
C THR A 173 18.68 -11.82 -12.28
N GLY A 174 18.60 -10.84 -13.18
CA GLY A 174 19.70 -10.47 -14.07
C GLY A 174 20.80 -9.59 -13.45
N GLY A 175 20.69 -9.22 -12.17
CA GLY A 175 21.62 -8.30 -11.50
C GLY A 175 22.80 -8.96 -10.77
N GLU A 176 22.84 -10.29 -10.65
CA GLU A 176 23.79 -11.00 -9.77
C GLU A 176 25.16 -11.33 -10.42
N ASP A 177 25.34 -11.17 -11.74
CA ASP A 177 26.55 -11.64 -12.45
C ASP A 177 27.70 -10.62 -12.60
N LYS A 178 27.90 -9.73 -11.63
CA LYS A 178 29.09 -8.84 -11.60
C LYS A 178 29.89 -8.96 -10.31
N GLU A 179 30.20 -10.18 -9.89
CA GLU A 179 31.45 -10.39 -9.16
C GLU A 179 32.61 -10.17 -10.13
N THR A 180 33.18 -8.95 -10.11
CA THR A 180 34.51 -8.72 -10.66
C THR A 180 35.47 -9.64 -9.92
N PRO A 181 36.14 -10.60 -10.59
CA PRO A 181 37.14 -11.43 -9.95
C PRO A 181 38.22 -10.49 -9.42
N GLY A 182 38.41 -10.53 -8.10
CA GLY A 182 39.49 -9.81 -7.44
C GLY A 182 40.80 -10.18 -8.13
N THR A 183 41.38 -9.22 -8.81
CA THR A 183 42.80 -9.23 -9.17
C THR A 183 43.58 -9.06 -7.87
N ASP A 184 43.86 -10.18 -7.21
CA ASP A 184 44.89 -10.25 -6.18
C ASP A 184 46.25 -9.95 -6.84
N ARG A 185 46.85 -8.84 -6.42
CA ARG A 185 48.27 -8.50 -6.63
C ARG A 185 48.87 -8.10 -5.31
#